data_AF-A0A8E0SAI2-F1
#
_entry.id   AF-A0A8E0SAI2-F1
#
_cell.length_a   1.000
_cell.length_b   1.000
_cell.length_c   1.000
_cell.angle_alpha   90.00
_cell.angle_beta   90.00
_cell.angle_gamma   90.00
#
_symmetry.space_group_name_H-M   'P 1'
#
loop_
_entity.id
_entity.type
_entity.pdbx_description
1 polymer ?
#
loop_
_entity_poly.entity_id
_entity_poly.type
_entity_poly.pdbx_seq_one_letter_code
_entity_poly.pdbx_strand_id
1 'polypeptide(L)'
;MSAFDKLYRSALPMKFFSRGWGKPDILMKLIENINLVSNRDKFSSIATQAVPIVMEKRTEQKNAVVLEGSFTSPLDRTLPGILDPENRLAQFQVVLPKEWKTQYKPICLHLSGTGDHTYSRRRLFLANKLLDDGIGSIIVMNPFYWKRKPKEQRGSSLNYVSDLFVMGGALIVECHNILLWCEKNGYGPLALHGISMGGYVSFFKLVSMSSVCLRFAH
;
A
#
# COMPACT_ATOMS: atom_id res chain seq x y z
N MET A 1 13.13 -23.36 -31.07
CA MET A 1 12.12 -22.65 -30.23
C MET A 1 10.73 -23.15 -30.60
N SER A 2 9.99 -23.70 -29.65
CA SER A 2 8.71 -24.38 -29.88
C SER A 2 7.58 -23.40 -30.25
N ALA A 3 6.65 -23.81 -31.12
CA ALA A 3 5.45 -23.05 -31.47
C ALA A 3 4.58 -22.74 -30.24
N PHE A 4 4.61 -23.63 -29.24
CA PHE A 4 3.95 -23.45 -27.95
C PHE A 4 4.52 -22.26 -27.17
N ASP A 5 5.83 -22.04 -27.25
CA ASP A 5 6.55 -20.97 -26.57
C ASP A 5 6.25 -19.59 -27.20
N LYS A 6 6.07 -19.57 -28.54
CA LYS A 6 5.57 -18.38 -29.25
C LYS A 6 4.11 -18.08 -28.89
N LEU A 7 3.26 -19.10 -28.81
CA LEU A 7 1.85 -18.93 -28.47
C LEU A 7 1.70 -18.45 -27.01
N TYR A 8 2.45 -19.04 -26.07
CA TYR A 8 2.47 -18.65 -24.66
C TYR A 8 2.94 -17.20 -24.46
N ARG A 9 4.02 -16.79 -25.14
CA ARG A 9 4.50 -15.39 -25.12
C ARG A 9 3.54 -14.41 -25.80
N SER A 10 2.81 -14.84 -26.83
CA SER A 10 1.79 -14.02 -27.48
C SER A 10 0.49 -13.90 -26.67
N ALA A 11 0.23 -14.86 -25.77
CA ALA A 11 -0.96 -14.93 -24.94
C ALA A 11 -0.82 -14.20 -23.58
N LEU A 12 0.39 -13.77 -23.20
CA LEU A 12 0.62 -12.91 -22.03
C LEU A 12 0.41 -11.43 -22.41
N PRO A 13 -0.75 -10.81 -22.11
CA PRO A 13 -1.10 -9.49 -22.63
C PRO A 13 -0.43 -8.34 -21.86
N MET A 14 0.45 -8.65 -20.90
CA MET A 14 1.01 -7.68 -19.97
C MET A 14 2.50 -7.48 -20.22
N LYS A 15 2.84 -6.49 -21.05
CA LYS A 15 4.22 -5.99 -21.18
C LYS A 15 4.51 -5.02 -20.04
N PHE A 16 5.01 -5.54 -18.91
CA PHE A 16 5.59 -4.70 -17.87
C PHE A 16 6.82 -3.96 -18.40
N PHE A 17 7.02 -2.72 -17.93
CA PHE A 17 8.16 -1.88 -18.26
C PHE A 17 8.32 -1.60 -19.75
N SER A 18 7.19 -1.50 -20.46
CA SER A 18 7.15 -1.34 -21.92
C SER A 18 7.85 -0.08 -22.44
N ARG A 19 8.10 0.91 -21.56
CA ARG A 19 8.79 2.17 -21.88
C ARG A 19 10.22 2.22 -21.30
N GLY A 20 10.75 1.10 -20.83
CA GLY A 20 12.13 0.96 -20.36
C GLY A 20 12.32 1.32 -18.88
N TRP A 21 13.46 1.89 -18.55
CA TRP A 21 13.90 2.07 -17.16
C TRP A 21 13.23 3.24 -16.43
N GLY A 22 12.79 4.26 -17.14
CA GLY A 22 12.27 5.51 -16.56
C GLY A 22 13.23 6.68 -16.75
N LYS A 23 12.91 7.83 -16.13
CA LYS A 23 13.75 9.03 -16.22
C LYS A 23 15.06 8.79 -15.44
N PRO A 24 16.24 9.03 -16.04
CA PRO A 24 17.53 8.86 -15.36
C PRO A 24 17.61 9.61 -14.02
N ASP A 25 17.09 10.85 -13.95
CA ASP A 25 17.08 11.64 -12.71
C ASP A 25 16.26 10.97 -11.59
N ILE A 26 15.15 10.31 -11.93
CA ILE A 26 14.34 9.56 -10.95
C ILE A 26 15.12 8.35 -10.46
N LEU A 27 15.77 7.62 -11.36
CA LEU A 27 16.59 6.46 -11.00
C LEU A 27 17.79 6.87 -10.14
N MET A 28 18.49 7.95 -10.48
CA MET A 28 19.59 8.49 -9.68
C MET A 28 19.11 8.92 -8.31
N LYS A 29 18.01 9.66 -8.22
CA LYS A 29 17.37 9.99 -6.94
C LYS A 29 17.02 8.73 -6.14
N LEU A 30 16.44 7.70 -6.77
CA LEU A 30 16.13 6.43 -6.10
C LEU A 30 17.38 5.70 -5.60
N ILE A 31 18.46 5.68 -6.38
CA ILE A 31 19.72 5.01 -6.04
C ILE A 31 20.44 5.74 -4.90
N GLU A 32 20.58 7.06 -5.01
CA GLU A 32 21.18 7.92 -3.99
C GLU A 32 20.43 7.82 -2.65
N ASN A 33 19.12 7.60 -2.74
CA ASN A 33 18.23 7.51 -1.61
C ASN A 33 17.77 6.08 -1.29
N ILE A 34 18.37 5.06 -1.90
CA ILE A 34 18.03 3.66 -1.62
C ILE A 34 18.36 3.34 -0.15
N ASN A 35 19.44 3.96 0.34
CA ASN A 35 19.84 3.96 1.73
C ASN A 35 18.86 4.70 2.66
N LEU A 36 17.97 5.57 2.17
CA LEU A 36 16.93 6.18 3.02
C LEU A 36 15.90 5.15 3.47
N VAL A 37 15.58 4.19 2.62
CA VAL A 37 14.59 3.14 2.91
C VAL A 37 15.26 1.96 3.62
N SER A 38 16.52 1.68 3.32
CA SER A 38 17.31 0.61 3.96
C SER A 38 17.89 0.99 5.32
N ASN A 39 18.17 2.28 5.57
CA ASN A 39 18.70 2.76 6.85
C ASN A 39 17.54 3.08 7.81
N ARG A 40 17.49 2.35 8.94
CA ARG A 40 16.44 2.47 9.96
C ARG A 40 16.30 3.88 10.53
N ASP A 41 17.39 4.60 10.77
CA ASP A 41 17.36 5.91 11.43
C ASP A 41 16.82 6.99 10.49
N LYS A 42 17.24 6.95 9.23
CA LYS A 42 16.71 7.85 8.19
C LYS A 42 15.26 7.51 7.84
N PHE A 43 14.90 6.23 7.80
CA PHE A 43 13.51 5.82 7.67
C PHE A 43 12.68 6.37 8.84
N SER A 44 13.18 6.24 10.08
CA SER A 44 12.51 6.74 11.29
C SER A 44 12.30 8.25 11.26
N SER A 45 13.24 9.04 10.72
CA SER A 45 13.06 10.50 10.63
C SER A 45 12.02 10.91 9.58
N ILE A 46 11.90 10.16 8.48
CA ILE A 46 10.85 10.34 7.46
C ILE A 46 9.49 9.92 8.01
N ALA A 47 9.48 8.82 8.75
CA ALA A 47 8.33 8.13 9.31
C ALA A 47 7.71 8.84 10.53
N THR A 48 8.52 9.50 11.36
CA THR A 48 8.06 10.17 12.60
C THR A 48 7.18 11.40 12.36
N GLN A 49 7.27 12.02 11.18
CA GLN A 49 6.43 13.16 10.83
C GLN A 49 5.10 12.68 10.24
N ALA A 50 4.21 12.20 11.12
CA ALA A 50 2.86 11.77 10.77
C ALA A 50 2.15 12.85 9.95
N VAL A 51 1.64 12.46 8.78
CA VAL A 51 0.85 13.32 7.91
C VAL A 51 -0.62 13.19 8.30
N PRO A 52 -1.37 14.30 8.44
CA PRO A 52 -2.77 14.25 8.80
C PRO A 52 -3.56 13.43 7.77
N ILE A 53 -4.37 12.51 8.27
CA ILE A 53 -5.30 11.71 7.48
C ILE A 53 -6.64 12.42 7.45
N VAL A 54 -7.18 12.62 6.25
CA VAL A 54 -8.51 13.17 6.01
C VAL A 54 -9.46 12.01 5.75
N MET A 55 -10.58 11.96 6.49
CA MET A 55 -11.66 11.02 6.20
C MET A 55 -12.68 11.72 5.30
N GLU A 56 -12.67 11.36 4.02
CA GLU A 56 -13.47 12.00 2.97
C GLU A 56 -14.93 11.56 3.01
N LYS A 57 -15.17 10.30 3.38
CA LYS A 57 -16.51 9.72 3.34
C LYS A 57 -16.70 8.71 4.47
N ARG A 58 -17.88 8.73 5.07
CA ARG A 58 -18.38 7.71 6.00
C ARG A 58 -19.68 7.14 5.47
N THR A 59 -19.81 5.83 5.48
CA THR A 59 -21.02 5.13 5.04
C THR A 59 -21.32 4.01 6.02
N GLU A 60 -22.50 4.05 6.62
CA GLU A 60 -22.98 2.95 7.45
C GLU A 60 -23.68 1.92 6.57
N GLN A 61 -23.25 0.68 6.71
CA GLN A 61 -23.86 -0.49 6.07
C GLN A 61 -24.54 -1.34 7.15
N LYS A 62 -25.27 -2.38 6.77
CA LYS A 62 -25.98 -3.24 7.73
C LYS A 62 -25.06 -3.74 8.85
N ASN A 63 -23.90 -4.30 8.47
CA ASN A 63 -22.96 -4.97 9.38
C ASN A 63 -21.61 -4.23 9.56
N ALA A 64 -21.42 -3.08 8.90
CA ALA A 64 -20.11 -2.42 8.87
C ALA A 64 -20.24 -0.89 8.87
N VAL A 65 -19.20 -0.22 9.36
CA VAL A 65 -18.93 1.18 9.06
C VAL A 65 -17.80 1.24 8.05
N VAL A 66 -18.04 1.91 6.93
CA VAL A 66 -17.07 2.10 5.86
C VAL A 66 -16.59 3.53 5.87
N LEU A 67 -15.26 3.73 5.88
CA LEU A 67 -14.64 5.03 5.73
C LEU A 67 -13.77 5.03 4.47
N GLU A 68 -13.71 6.15 3.76
CA GLU A 68 -12.69 6.41 2.73
C GLU A 68 -11.80 7.53 3.23
N GLY A 69 -10.50 7.27 3.24
CA GLY A 69 -9.50 8.19 3.76
C GLY A 69 -8.41 8.47 2.74
N SER A 70 -7.81 9.66 2.85
CA SER A 70 -6.70 10.09 2.03
C SER A 70 -5.70 10.94 2.80
N PHE A 71 -4.46 10.98 2.30
CA PHE A 71 -3.40 11.86 2.80
C PHE A 71 -2.31 12.02 1.74
N THR A 72 -1.53 13.09 1.84
CA THR A 72 -0.36 13.28 0.97
C THR A 72 0.73 12.27 1.34
N SER A 73 1.22 11.51 0.36
CA SER A 73 2.26 10.51 0.58
C SER A 73 3.52 11.17 1.19
N PRO A 74 4.03 10.68 2.34
CA PRO A 74 5.25 11.23 2.94
C PRO A 74 6.46 11.22 2.00
N LEU A 75 6.48 10.31 1.03
CA LEU A 75 7.53 10.21 0.03
C LEU A 75 7.64 11.48 -0.84
N ASP A 76 6.53 12.17 -1.10
CA ASP A 76 6.54 13.40 -1.93
C ASP A 76 7.34 14.53 -1.26
N ARG A 77 7.29 14.60 0.08
CA ARG A 77 8.08 15.58 0.86
C ARG A 77 9.56 15.20 0.90
N THR A 78 9.87 13.92 1.10
CA THR A 78 11.25 13.45 1.22
C THR A 78 11.99 13.48 -0.11
N LEU A 79 11.31 13.14 -1.21
CA LEU A 79 11.88 13.11 -2.55
C LEU A 79 10.97 13.89 -3.52
N PRO A 80 11.03 15.23 -3.50
CA PRO A 80 10.18 16.05 -4.35
C PRO A 80 10.34 15.71 -5.84
N GLY A 81 9.18 15.55 -6.49
CA GLY A 81 9.08 15.25 -7.92
C GLY A 81 9.28 13.78 -8.27
N ILE A 82 9.37 12.87 -7.30
CA ILE A 82 9.47 11.43 -7.55
C ILE A 82 8.12 10.79 -7.84
N LEU A 83 7.05 11.30 -7.23
CA LEU A 83 5.69 10.86 -7.46
C LEU A 83 5.04 11.73 -8.53
N ASP A 84 4.46 11.07 -9.53
CA ASP A 84 3.56 11.74 -10.47
C ASP A 84 2.38 12.38 -9.71
N PRO A 85 1.76 13.45 -10.24
CA PRO A 85 0.66 14.13 -9.57
C PRO A 85 -0.48 13.20 -9.13
N GLU A 86 -0.81 12.19 -9.94
CA GLU A 86 -1.85 11.19 -9.68
C GLU A 86 -1.47 10.24 -8.53
N ASN A 87 -0.18 10.10 -8.23
CA ASN A 87 0.35 9.23 -7.20
C ASN A 87 0.57 9.93 -5.85
N ARG A 88 0.53 11.27 -5.78
CA ARG A 88 0.84 12.02 -4.55
C ARG A 88 -0.17 11.79 -3.44
N LEU A 89 -1.45 11.63 -3.79
CA LEU A 89 -2.50 11.39 -2.82
C LEU A 89 -2.62 9.88 -2.55
N ALA A 90 -2.20 9.47 -1.36
CA ALA A 90 -2.46 8.12 -0.87
C ALA A 90 -3.95 7.99 -0.54
N GLN A 91 -4.56 6.90 -1.00
CA GLN A 91 -5.98 6.63 -0.80
C GLN A 91 -6.16 5.24 -0.22
N PHE A 92 -7.08 5.11 0.73
CA PHE A 92 -7.39 3.84 1.36
C PHE A 92 -8.84 3.80 1.82
N GLN A 93 -9.30 2.60 2.14
CA GLN A 93 -10.64 2.38 2.65
C GLN A 93 -10.59 1.59 3.94
N VAL A 94 -11.32 2.06 4.95
CA VAL A 94 -11.48 1.38 6.24
C VAL A 94 -12.82 0.65 6.25
N VAL A 95 -12.83 -0.58 6.74
CA VAL A 95 -14.02 -1.38 7.00
C VAL A 95 -13.96 -1.77 8.47
N LEU A 96 -14.88 -1.24 9.27
CA LEU A 96 -14.94 -1.49 10.72
C LEU A 96 -16.22 -2.23 11.08
N PRO A 97 -16.18 -3.12 12.09
CA PRO A 97 -17.40 -3.60 12.71
C PRO A 97 -18.12 -2.44 13.42
N LYS A 98 -19.44 -2.54 13.53
CA LYS A 98 -20.22 -1.57 14.32
C LYS A 98 -19.95 -1.69 15.81
N GLU A 99 -19.68 -2.91 16.26
CA GLU A 99 -19.41 -3.26 17.65
C GLU A 99 -18.18 -4.15 17.71
N TRP A 100 -17.29 -3.89 18.67
CA TRP A 100 -16.09 -4.69 18.89
C TRP A 100 -16.42 -5.80 19.87
N LYS A 101 -16.08 -7.05 19.53
CA LYS A 101 -16.35 -8.23 20.38
C LYS A 101 -15.54 -8.23 21.69
N THR A 102 -14.48 -7.43 21.76
CA THR A 102 -13.57 -7.35 22.90
C THR A 102 -13.20 -5.89 23.16
N GLN A 103 -12.44 -5.64 24.24
CA GLN A 103 -11.83 -4.32 24.50
C GLN A 103 -10.83 -3.89 23.41
N TYR A 104 -10.32 -4.86 22.63
CA TYR A 104 -9.40 -4.61 21.53
C TYR A 104 -10.14 -4.25 20.26
N LYS A 105 -9.46 -3.48 19.41
CA LYS A 105 -9.95 -3.04 18.10
C LYS A 105 -8.98 -3.51 17.01
N PRO A 106 -8.90 -4.84 16.75
CA PRO A 106 -7.90 -5.39 15.84
C PRO A 106 -8.12 -4.89 14.41
N ILE A 107 -7.03 -4.56 13.72
CA ILE A 107 -7.05 -4.08 12.33
C ILE A 107 -6.05 -4.88 11.49
N CYS A 108 -6.49 -5.34 10.32
CA CYS A 108 -5.63 -5.89 9.28
C CYS A 108 -5.46 -4.90 8.12
N LEU A 109 -4.23 -4.50 7.81
CA LEU A 109 -3.88 -3.63 6.69
C LEU A 109 -3.59 -4.48 5.45
N HIS A 110 -4.30 -4.25 4.35
CA HIS A 110 -4.22 -5.07 3.13
C HIS A 110 -3.50 -4.32 1.99
N LEU A 111 -2.37 -4.86 1.55
CA LEU A 111 -1.64 -4.39 0.37
C LEU A 111 -2.09 -5.12 -0.89
N SER A 112 -2.20 -4.37 -1.99
CA SER A 112 -2.69 -4.90 -3.27
C SER A 112 -1.62 -5.78 -3.94
N GLY A 113 -2.04 -6.92 -4.49
CA GLY A 113 -1.25 -7.69 -5.45
C GLY A 113 -1.47 -7.20 -6.88
N THR A 114 -0.66 -7.68 -7.82
CA THR A 114 -0.81 -7.38 -9.25
C THR A 114 -2.20 -7.75 -9.76
N GLY A 115 -2.85 -6.84 -10.50
CA GLY A 115 -4.21 -7.01 -10.99
C GLY A 115 -5.31 -6.59 -10.01
N ASP A 116 -4.99 -6.32 -8.74
CA ASP A 116 -5.95 -5.89 -7.73
C ASP A 116 -6.00 -4.37 -7.59
N HIS A 117 -6.61 -3.72 -8.58
CA HIS A 117 -6.60 -2.26 -8.69
C HIS A 117 -7.51 -1.55 -7.69
N THR A 118 -8.64 -2.15 -7.35
CA THR A 118 -9.68 -1.51 -6.53
C THR A 118 -9.69 -2.08 -5.12
N TYR A 119 -10.70 -1.68 -4.34
CA TYR A 119 -10.94 -2.26 -3.03
C TYR A 119 -11.77 -3.55 -3.09
N SER A 120 -12.47 -3.81 -4.22
CA SER A 120 -13.56 -4.77 -4.27
C SER A 120 -13.12 -6.22 -4.02
N ARG A 121 -12.00 -6.66 -4.61
CA ARG A 121 -11.53 -8.05 -4.42
C ARG A 121 -11.09 -8.29 -2.97
N ARG A 122 -10.25 -7.41 -2.42
CA ARG A 122 -9.83 -7.48 -1.01
C ARG A 122 -10.99 -7.34 -0.04
N ARG A 123 -12.03 -6.58 -0.37
CA ARG A 123 -13.27 -6.57 0.41
C ARG A 123 -13.93 -7.94 0.42
N LEU A 124 -14.22 -8.46 -0.77
CA LEU A 124 -15.02 -9.68 -0.94
C LEU A 124 -14.33 -10.90 -0.33
N PHE A 125 -13.04 -11.08 -0.60
CA PHE A 125 -12.32 -12.31 -0.25
C PHE A 125 -11.65 -12.27 1.13
N LEU A 126 -11.41 -11.09 1.71
CA LEU A 126 -10.69 -10.97 2.98
C LEU A 126 -11.41 -10.09 3.99
N ALA A 127 -11.64 -8.81 3.69
CA ALA A 127 -12.15 -7.86 4.68
C ALA A 127 -13.51 -8.26 5.23
N ASN A 128 -14.42 -8.76 4.40
CA ASN A 128 -15.74 -9.21 4.85
C ASN A 128 -15.65 -10.43 5.78
N LYS A 129 -14.68 -11.33 5.55
CA LYS A 129 -14.46 -12.50 6.42
C LYS A 129 -13.86 -12.09 7.76
N LEU A 130 -12.87 -11.20 7.73
CA LEU A 130 -12.31 -10.62 8.95
C LEU A 130 -13.36 -9.84 9.75
N LEU A 131 -14.28 -9.15 9.05
CA LEU A 131 -15.38 -8.43 9.68
C LEU A 131 -16.33 -9.38 10.45
N ASP A 132 -16.65 -10.55 9.89
CA ASP A 132 -17.47 -11.57 10.57
C ASP A 132 -16.80 -12.03 11.89
N ASP A 133 -15.47 -12.04 11.93
CA ASP A 133 -14.67 -12.36 13.12
C ASP A 133 -14.52 -11.17 14.09
N GLY A 134 -14.99 -9.97 13.73
CA GLY A 134 -14.87 -8.75 14.55
C GLY A 134 -13.54 -8.01 14.37
N ILE A 135 -12.85 -8.26 13.26
CA ILE A 135 -11.58 -7.63 12.89
C ILE A 135 -11.84 -6.58 11.81
N GLY A 136 -11.41 -5.34 12.05
CA GLY A 136 -11.49 -4.30 11.05
C GLY A 136 -10.40 -4.46 9.98
N SER A 137 -10.61 -3.85 8.82
CA SER A 137 -9.67 -3.90 7.70
C SER A 137 -9.38 -2.51 7.18
N ILE A 138 -8.13 -2.26 6.81
CA ILE A 138 -7.75 -1.09 6.02
C ILE A 138 -7.19 -1.57 4.69
N ILE A 139 -7.77 -1.11 3.59
CA ILE A 139 -7.44 -1.55 2.23
C ILE A 139 -6.75 -0.40 1.51
N VAL A 140 -5.44 -0.54 1.26
CA VAL A 140 -4.62 0.53 0.67
C VAL A 140 -4.67 0.47 -0.86
N MET A 141 -4.89 1.61 -1.53
CA MET A 141 -4.73 1.69 -2.97
C MET A 141 -3.26 1.92 -3.31
N ASN A 142 -2.64 0.96 -4.00
CA ASN A 142 -1.25 1.11 -4.42
C ASN A 142 -1.09 2.33 -5.37
N PRO A 143 0.07 2.99 -5.36
CA PRO A 143 0.45 3.89 -6.45
C PRO A 143 0.30 3.18 -7.81
N PHE A 144 0.04 3.94 -8.87
CA PHE A 144 -0.20 3.45 -10.23
C PHE A 144 -1.46 2.57 -10.42
N TYR A 145 -2.32 2.45 -9.41
CA TYR A 145 -3.53 1.61 -9.47
C TYR A 145 -4.80 2.47 -9.42
N TRP A 146 -5.81 2.07 -10.19
CA TRP A 146 -7.14 2.71 -10.22
C TRP A 146 -7.09 4.25 -10.31
N LYS A 147 -7.47 4.98 -9.25
CA LYS A 147 -7.49 6.46 -9.19
C LYS A 147 -6.08 7.06 -9.21
N ARG A 148 -5.06 6.28 -8.82
CA ARG A 148 -3.64 6.66 -8.82
C ARG A 148 -2.91 6.20 -10.09
N LYS A 149 -3.63 5.65 -11.08
CA LYS A 149 -3.02 5.12 -12.31
C LYS A 149 -2.81 6.21 -13.35
N PRO A 150 -1.60 6.36 -13.91
CA PRO A 150 -1.37 7.27 -15.03
C PRO A 150 -2.22 6.97 -16.25
N LYS A 151 -2.72 8.03 -16.91
CA LYS A 151 -3.58 7.92 -18.10
C LYS A 151 -2.99 7.02 -19.20
N GLU A 152 -1.67 7.08 -19.35
CA GLU A 152 -0.89 6.34 -20.34
C GLU A 152 -0.69 4.86 -19.98
N GLN A 153 -0.98 4.45 -18.74
CA GLN A 153 -0.73 3.09 -18.24
C GLN A 153 -1.90 2.13 -18.51
N ARG A 154 -1.58 0.96 -19.07
CA ARG A 154 -2.56 -0.10 -19.35
C ARG A 154 -2.56 -1.16 -18.26
N GLY A 155 -3.74 -1.38 -17.64
CA GLY A 155 -3.90 -2.36 -16.56
C GLY A 155 -2.90 -2.14 -15.40
N SER A 156 -2.33 -3.24 -14.90
CA SER A 156 -1.27 -3.23 -13.88
C SER A 156 0.14 -3.14 -14.45
N SER A 157 0.28 -3.08 -15.79
CA SER A 157 1.59 -3.06 -16.43
C SER A 157 2.22 -1.69 -16.25
N LEU A 158 3.13 -1.56 -15.29
CA LEU A 158 3.92 -0.35 -15.08
C LEU A 158 4.67 0.02 -16.35
N ASN A 159 4.74 1.33 -16.63
CA ASN A 159 5.40 1.81 -17.84
C ASN A 159 6.92 1.74 -17.72
N TYR A 160 7.45 2.04 -16.53
CA TYR A 160 8.89 2.11 -16.27
C TYR A 160 9.33 1.26 -15.09
N VAL A 161 10.57 0.78 -15.10
CA VAL A 161 11.15 0.07 -13.95
C VAL A 161 11.23 0.97 -12.72
N SER A 162 11.52 2.26 -12.89
CA SER A 162 11.48 3.25 -11.82
C SER A 162 10.16 3.26 -11.05
N ASP A 163 9.03 3.07 -11.75
CA ASP A 163 7.70 3.11 -11.16
C ASP A 163 7.51 2.02 -10.10
N LEU A 164 8.17 0.87 -10.28
CA LEU A 164 8.14 -0.22 -9.30
C LEU A 164 8.79 0.20 -7.98
N PHE A 165 9.95 0.84 -8.06
CA PHE A 165 10.67 1.33 -6.89
C PHE A 165 9.94 2.49 -6.21
N VAL A 166 9.39 3.43 -6.99
CA VAL A 166 8.55 4.51 -6.48
C VAL A 166 7.33 3.95 -5.75
N MET A 167 6.66 2.97 -6.34
CA MET A 167 5.51 2.30 -5.71
C MET A 167 5.89 1.63 -4.39
N GLY A 168 6.98 0.87 -4.38
CA GLY A 168 7.46 0.20 -3.18
C GLY A 168 7.81 1.19 -2.06
N GLY A 169 8.61 2.21 -2.38
CA GLY A 169 9.01 3.24 -1.41
C GLY A 169 7.81 3.99 -0.83
N ALA A 170 6.85 4.37 -1.68
CA ALA A 170 5.64 5.06 -1.27
C ALA A 170 4.79 4.18 -0.33
N LEU A 171 4.57 2.91 -0.67
CA LEU A 171 3.78 2.01 0.16
C LEU A 171 4.40 1.80 1.55
N ILE A 172 5.73 1.71 1.66
CA ILE A 172 6.39 1.52 2.97
C ILE A 172 6.10 2.71 3.90
N VAL A 173 6.25 3.95 3.41
CA VAL A 173 6.01 5.15 4.22
C VAL A 173 4.53 5.44 4.42
N GLU A 174 3.68 5.14 3.44
CA GLU A 174 2.22 5.27 3.53
C GLU A 174 1.64 4.30 4.57
N CYS A 175 2.05 3.03 4.54
CA CYS A 175 1.65 2.05 5.55
C CYS A 175 2.06 2.49 6.94
N HIS A 176 3.27 3.02 7.09
CA HIS A 176 3.70 3.52 8.40
C HIS A 176 2.80 4.64 8.92
N ASN A 177 2.46 5.62 8.07
CA ASN A 177 1.57 6.71 8.46
C ASN A 177 0.19 6.19 8.89
N ILE A 178 -0.35 5.20 8.17
CA ILE A 178 -1.63 4.55 8.52
C ILE A 178 -1.52 3.80 9.85
N LEU A 179 -0.44 3.07 10.09
CA LEU A 179 -0.23 2.35 11.36
C LEU A 179 -0.12 3.31 12.55
N LEU A 180 0.60 4.43 12.40
CA LEU A 180 0.64 5.48 13.42
C LEU A 180 -0.75 6.09 13.68
N TRP A 181 -1.53 6.29 12.61
CA TRP A 181 -2.91 6.73 12.76
C TRP A 181 -3.75 5.70 13.51
N CYS A 182 -3.56 4.40 13.23
CA CYS A 182 -4.23 3.33 13.96
C CYS A 182 -3.93 3.38 15.46
N GLU A 183 -2.64 3.44 15.82
CA GLU A 183 -2.19 3.51 17.23
C GLU A 183 -2.77 4.73 17.94
N LYS A 184 -2.71 5.92 17.31
CA LYS A 184 -3.27 7.17 17.87
C LYS A 184 -4.77 7.13 18.11
N ASN A 185 -5.51 6.32 17.35
CA ASN A 185 -6.96 6.17 17.49
C ASN A 185 -7.36 4.95 18.34
N GLY A 186 -6.38 4.30 19.00
CA GLY A 186 -6.63 3.15 19.88
C GLY A 186 -7.01 1.87 19.13
N TYR A 187 -6.63 1.75 17.86
CA TYR A 187 -6.74 0.49 17.12
C TYR A 187 -5.57 -0.42 17.47
N GLY A 188 -5.86 -1.68 17.73
CA GLY A 188 -4.87 -2.66 18.13
C GLY A 188 -5.52 -3.96 18.60
N PRO A 189 -4.87 -5.11 18.37
CA PRO A 189 -3.57 -5.27 17.70
C PRO A 189 -3.63 -5.06 16.17
N LEU A 190 -2.47 -4.79 15.55
CA LEU A 190 -2.36 -4.47 14.12
C LEU A 190 -1.65 -5.59 13.34
N ALA A 191 -2.21 -5.96 12.20
CA ALA A 191 -1.65 -6.93 11.26
C ALA A 191 -1.43 -6.30 9.89
N LEU A 192 -0.42 -6.79 9.16
CA LEU A 192 -0.12 -6.38 7.79
C LEU A 192 -0.18 -7.59 6.87
N HIS A 193 -1.06 -7.53 5.88
CA HIS A 193 -1.27 -8.59 4.89
C HIS A 193 -0.94 -8.06 3.49
N GLY A 194 -0.19 -8.83 2.71
CA GLY A 194 0.06 -8.53 1.31
C GLY A 194 0.38 -9.78 0.52
N ILE A 195 -0.01 -9.80 -0.75
CA ILE A 195 0.26 -10.90 -1.69
C ILE A 195 1.27 -10.41 -2.74
N SER A 196 2.27 -11.24 -3.08
CA SER A 196 3.29 -10.95 -4.10
C SER A 196 4.07 -9.65 -3.81
N MET A 197 4.04 -8.66 -4.69
CA MET A 197 4.65 -7.33 -4.46
C MET A 197 4.14 -6.69 -3.16
N GLY A 198 2.85 -6.85 -2.85
CA GLY A 198 2.31 -6.43 -1.54
C GLY A 198 2.94 -7.22 -0.39
N GLY A 199 3.20 -8.51 -0.58
CA GLY A 199 3.90 -9.35 0.39
C GLY A 199 5.37 -8.95 0.59
N TYR A 200 6.07 -8.56 -0.47
CA TYR A 200 7.43 -8.02 -0.38
C TYR A 200 7.44 -6.73 0.45
N VAL A 201 6.56 -5.78 0.15
CA VAL A 201 6.44 -4.54 0.94
C VAL A 201 6.04 -4.82 2.39
N SER A 202 5.10 -5.72 2.63
CA SER A 202 4.72 -6.16 3.98
C SER A 202 5.90 -6.75 4.74
N PHE A 203 6.67 -7.61 4.09
CA PHE A 203 7.86 -8.22 4.66
C PHE A 203 8.94 -7.18 4.98
N PHE A 204 9.27 -6.28 4.06
CA PHE A 204 10.24 -5.21 4.30
C PHE A 204 9.84 -4.34 5.49
N LYS A 205 8.54 -4.05 5.64
CA LYS A 205 8.05 -3.29 6.79
C LYS A 205 8.12 -4.09 8.09
N LEU A 206 7.78 -5.38 8.07
CA LEU A 206 7.86 -6.26 9.24
C LEU A 206 9.30 -6.42 9.72
N VAL A 207 10.27 -6.55 8.81
CA VAL A 207 11.71 -6.60 9.13
C VAL A 207 12.19 -5.26 9.71
N SER A 208 11.74 -4.13 9.15
CA SER A 208 12.07 -2.77 9.64
C SER A 208 11.38 -2.40 10.97
N MET A 209 10.23 -3.03 11.29
CA MET A 209 9.41 -2.79 12.48
C MET A 209 9.44 -3.95 13.49
N SER A 210 10.57 -4.67 13.60
CA SER A 210 10.75 -5.79 14.54
C SER A 210 10.46 -5.44 16.02
N SER A 211 10.19 -4.17 16.36
CA SER A 211 9.76 -3.70 17.68
C SER A 211 8.24 -3.45 17.85
N VAL A 212 7.46 -3.34 16.77
CA VAL A 212 6.04 -2.93 16.82
C VAL A 212 5.08 -4.07 16.42
N CYS A 213 5.47 -4.92 15.47
CA CYS A 213 4.62 -6.02 15.00
C CYS A 213 4.77 -7.32 15.83
N LEU A 214 5.83 -7.41 16.65
CA LEU A 214 6.18 -8.60 17.46
C LEU A 214 5.73 -8.51 18.93
N ARG A 215 4.89 -7.52 19.32
CA ARG A 215 4.22 -7.55 20.65
C ARG A 215 3.03 -8.51 20.66
N PHE A 216 3.25 -9.72 20.17
CA PHE A 216 2.39 -10.88 20.34
C PHE A 216 3.20 -11.96 21.04
N ALA A 217 3.46 -11.73 22.33
CA ALA A 217 3.83 -12.70 23.35
C ALA A 217 4.37 -11.88 24.52
N HIS A 218 3.48 -11.51 25.45
CA HIS A 218 3.67 -11.53 26.90
C HIS A 218 2.39 -11.00 27.56
#